data_AF-A0A497IE74-F1
#
_entry.id   AF-A0A497IE74-F1
#
_cell.length_a   1.000
_cell.length_b   1.000
_cell.length_c   1.000
_cell.angle_alpha   90.00
_cell.angle_beta   90.00
_cell.angle_gamma   90.00
#
_symmetry.space_group_name_H-M   'P 1'
#
loop_
_entity.id
_entity.type
_entity.pdbx_description
1 polymer ?
#
loop_
_entity_poly.entity_id
_entity_poly.type
_entity_poly.pdbx_seq_one_letter_code
_entity_poly.pdbx_strand_id
1 'polypeptide(L)'
;MVKHRHKGPMAKTRSKARKRVREKGIPNVNKFIQEFKTGQRVHITVDSSVHNGRPHRRFWGKTGVIKGKQGDCYYVEVSDIEAKKKVLVHPVHLTAQK
;
A
#
# COMPACT_ATOMS: atom_id res chain seq x y z
N MET A 1 3.67 15.03 -25.67
CA MET A 1 3.13 14.32 -24.49
C MET A 1 2.00 15.16 -23.87
N VAL A 2 0.74 14.75 -24.03
CA VAL A 2 -0.43 15.56 -23.60
C VAL A 2 -0.51 15.64 -22.08
N LYS A 3 -0.66 16.84 -21.53
CA LYS A 3 -0.75 17.10 -20.09
C LYS A 3 -2.14 16.68 -19.60
N HIS A 4 -2.26 15.49 -19.02
CA HIS A 4 -3.50 15.06 -18.39
C HIS A 4 -3.89 16.04 -17.27
N ARG A 5 -5.08 16.66 -17.37
CA ARG A 5 -5.56 17.70 -16.45
C ARG A 5 -5.79 17.19 -15.01
N HIS A 6 -6.15 15.93 -14.82
CA HIS A 6 -6.57 15.41 -13.53
C HIS A 6 -5.42 14.82 -12.70
N LYS A 7 -5.22 15.34 -11.48
CA LYS A 7 -4.16 14.94 -10.54
C LYS A 7 -4.67 14.11 -9.35
N GLY A 8 -5.85 13.49 -9.46
CA GLY A 8 -6.46 12.70 -8.39
C GLY A 8 -5.58 11.50 -7.96
N PRO A 9 -5.85 10.89 -6.79
CA PRO A 9 -4.98 9.86 -6.18
C PRO A 9 -4.71 8.65 -7.09
N MET A 10 -5.67 8.29 -7.95
CA MET A 10 -5.60 7.15 -8.89
C MET A 10 -5.23 7.55 -10.32
N ALA A 11 -4.77 8.78 -10.55
CA ALA A 11 -4.36 9.18 -11.89
C ALA A 11 -3.17 8.32 -12.37
N LYS A 12 -3.23 7.85 -13.63
CA LYS A 12 -2.18 7.02 -14.27
C LYS A 12 -1.91 5.68 -13.57
N THR A 13 -2.87 5.09 -12.86
CA THR A 13 -2.71 3.77 -12.21
C THR A 13 -3.36 2.62 -12.99
N ARG A 14 -3.85 2.83 -14.22
CA ARG A 14 -4.58 1.79 -14.99
C ARG A 14 -3.83 0.46 -15.06
N SER A 15 -2.53 0.49 -15.41
CA SER A 15 -1.70 -0.71 -15.45
C SER A 15 -1.28 -1.17 -14.05
N LYS A 16 -0.89 -0.24 -13.17
CA LYS A 16 -0.42 -0.53 -11.80
C LYS A 16 -1.48 -1.19 -10.90
N ALA A 17 -2.75 -0.82 -11.07
CA ALA A 17 -3.87 -1.38 -10.31
C ALA A 17 -4.48 -2.63 -10.98
N ARG A 18 -4.03 -2.98 -12.19
CA ARG A 18 -4.57 -4.13 -12.90
C ARG A 18 -3.96 -5.42 -12.33
N LYS A 19 -4.81 -6.28 -11.76
CA LYS A 19 -4.43 -7.65 -11.35
C LYS A 19 -4.40 -8.59 -12.56
N ARG A 20 -3.63 -9.67 -12.49
CA ARG A 20 -3.69 -10.76 -13.47
C ARG A 20 -5.06 -11.44 -13.39
N VAL A 21 -5.49 -12.06 -14.49
CA VAL A 21 -6.84 -12.68 -14.58
C VAL A 21 -7.10 -13.67 -13.45
N ARG A 22 -6.11 -14.50 -13.11
CA ARG A 22 -6.18 -15.51 -12.03
C ARG A 22 -6.06 -14.94 -10.61
N GLU A 23 -5.65 -13.68 -10.47
CA GLU A 23 -5.49 -13.00 -9.18
C GLU A 23 -6.68 -12.07 -8.86
N LYS A 24 -7.66 -12.00 -9.78
CA LYS A 24 -8.90 -11.27 -9.57
C LYS A 24 -9.75 -11.97 -8.52
N GLY A 25 -10.54 -11.18 -7.79
CA GLY A 25 -11.38 -11.67 -6.69
C GLY A 25 -10.88 -11.18 -5.33
N ILE A 26 -11.51 -11.71 -4.28
CA ILE A 26 -11.22 -11.35 -2.89
C ILE A 26 -9.86 -11.94 -2.50
N PRO A 27 -8.94 -11.16 -1.90
CA PRO A 27 -7.68 -11.69 -1.43
C PRO A 27 -7.88 -12.67 -0.26
N ASN A 28 -6.91 -13.55 -0.03
CA ASN A 28 -6.97 -14.53 1.05
C ASN A 28 -7.16 -13.86 2.42
N VAL A 29 -7.97 -14.49 3.28
CA VAL A 29 -8.30 -14.01 4.64
C VAL A 29 -7.05 -13.75 5.48
N ASN A 30 -6.01 -14.56 5.33
CA ASN A 30 -4.74 -14.38 6.03
C ASN A 30 -4.12 -13.00 5.84
N LYS A 31 -4.33 -12.33 4.70
CA LYS A 31 -3.83 -10.97 4.46
C LYS A 31 -4.58 -9.91 5.27
N PHE A 32 -5.82 -10.17 5.67
CA PHE A 32 -6.62 -9.24 6.48
C PHE A 32 -6.21 -9.28 7.94
N ILE A 33 -5.96 -10.48 8.47
CA ILE A 33 -5.65 -10.71 9.88
C ILE A 33 -4.13 -10.64 10.15
N GLN A 34 -3.32 -10.43 9.10
CA GLN A 34 -1.87 -10.38 9.23
C GLN A 34 -1.42 -9.32 10.25
N GLU A 35 -0.67 -9.77 11.25
CA GLU A 35 -0.09 -8.92 12.26
C GLU A 35 1.36 -8.55 11.94
N PHE A 36 1.74 -7.33 12.32
CA PHE A 36 3.09 -6.84 12.15
C PHE A 36 3.58 -6.13 13.40
N LYS A 37 4.87 -6.28 13.68
CA LYS A 37 5.51 -5.67 14.85
C LYS A 37 6.11 -4.31 14.52
N THR A 38 6.15 -3.42 15.51
CA THR A 38 6.89 -2.15 15.39
C THR A 38 8.37 -2.41 15.13
N GLY A 39 8.96 -1.66 14.20
CA GLY A 39 10.34 -1.88 13.74
C GLY A 39 10.45 -2.88 12.58
N GLN A 40 9.40 -3.64 12.26
CA GLN A 40 9.42 -4.57 11.14
C GLN A 40 9.44 -3.84 9.79
N ARG A 41 10.24 -4.36 8.86
CA ARG A 41 10.30 -3.85 7.49
C ARG A 41 9.21 -4.50 6.64
N VAL A 42 8.49 -3.67 5.89
CA VAL A 42 7.37 -4.11 5.06
C VAL A 42 7.38 -3.43 3.70
N HIS A 43 6.94 -4.17 2.69
CA HIS A 43 6.65 -3.68 1.36
C HIS A 43 5.20 -3.24 1.26
N ILE A 44 4.96 -2.08 0.65
CA ILE A 44 3.62 -1.56 0.37
C ILE A 44 3.18 -2.09 -1.00
N THR A 45 2.51 -3.24 -1.00
CA THR A 45 1.97 -3.88 -2.20
C THR A 45 0.45 -3.79 -2.18
N VAL A 46 -0.09 -2.88 -2.99
CA VAL A 46 -1.53 -2.61 -2.99
C VAL A 46 -2.31 -3.69 -3.74
N ASP A 47 -3.27 -4.27 -3.04
CA ASP A 47 -4.30 -5.11 -3.65
C ASP A 47 -5.45 -4.24 -4.13
N SER A 48 -5.75 -4.27 -5.42
CA SER A 48 -6.80 -3.41 -6.00
C SER A 48 -8.22 -3.89 -5.72
N SER A 49 -8.40 -5.13 -5.26
CA SER A 49 -9.71 -5.67 -4.86
C SER A 49 -10.21 -5.07 -3.55
N VAL A 50 -9.31 -4.50 -2.74
CA VAL A 50 -9.66 -3.84 -1.47
C VAL A 50 -9.37 -2.36 -1.59
N HIS A 51 -10.39 -1.54 -1.35
CA HIS A 51 -10.27 -0.08 -1.43
C HIS A 51 -9.92 0.57 -0.09
N ASN A 52 -10.26 -0.11 1.02
CA ASN A 52 -10.10 0.39 2.38
C ASN A 52 -8.62 0.42 2.78
N GLY A 53 -8.20 1.52 3.41
CA GLY A 53 -6.83 1.73 3.89
C GLY A 53 -5.75 1.66 2.80
N ARG A 54 -6.13 1.95 1.55
CA ARG A 54 -5.21 2.00 0.41
C ARG A 54 -4.35 3.27 0.44
N PRO A 55 -3.01 3.16 0.34
CA PRO A 55 -2.14 4.33 0.32
C PRO A 55 -2.21 5.07 -1.02
N HIS A 56 -1.75 6.33 -1.01
CA HIS A 56 -1.60 7.12 -2.22
C HIS A 56 -0.64 6.45 -3.22
N ARG A 57 -0.91 6.55 -4.53
CA ARG A 57 -0.15 5.84 -5.59
C ARG A 57 1.36 6.06 -5.60
N ARG A 58 1.83 7.15 -4.98
CA ARG A 58 3.27 7.48 -4.85
C ARG A 58 4.02 6.49 -3.97
N PHE A 59 3.31 5.83 -3.04
CA PHE A 59 3.91 4.93 -2.07
C PHE A 59 3.79 3.45 -2.47
N TRP A 60 3.10 3.15 -3.58
CA TRP A 60 2.97 1.78 -4.08
C TRP A 60 4.34 1.24 -4.51
N GLY A 61 4.69 0.05 -4.02
CA GLY A 61 5.97 -0.61 -4.28
C GLY A 61 7.13 -0.08 -3.44
N LYS A 62 6.89 0.87 -2.52
CA LYS A 62 7.92 1.31 -1.58
C LYS A 62 8.03 0.36 -0.40
N THR A 63 9.22 0.34 0.20
CA THR A 63 9.51 -0.39 1.44
C THR A 63 9.63 0.61 2.57
N GLY A 64 9.06 0.28 3.72
CA GLY A 64 9.09 1.13 4.90
C GLY A 64 9.20 0.33 6.18
N VAL A 65 9.16 1.05 7.30
CA VAL A 65 9.25 0.47 8.65
C VAL A 65 7.98 0.79 9.42
N ILE A 66 7.43 -0.20 10.12
CA ILE A 66 6.23 0.00 10.93
C ILE A 66 6.59 0.77 12.20
N LYS A 67 5.88 1.87 12.44
CA LYS A 67 6.05 2.71 13.64
C LYS A 67 4.98 2.50 14.69
N GLY A 68 3.82 1.98 14.30
CA GLY A 68 2.70 1.75 15.21
C GLY A 68 1.45 1.31 14.48
N LYS A 69 0.38 1.14 15.24
CA LYS A 69 -0.94 0.73 14.76
C LYS A 69 -1.98 1.78 15.15
N GLN A 70 -2.94 2.03 14.28
CA GLN A 70 -4.12 2.85 14.55
C GLN A 70 -5.36 2.13 14.02
N GLY A 71 -6.25 1.73 14.93
CA GLY A 71 -7.33 0.80 14.60
C GLY A 71 -6.76 -0.47 13.98
N ASP A 72 -7.30 -0.88 12.83
CA ASP A 72 -6.81 -2.06 12.09
C ASP A 72 -5.64 -1.74 11.14
N CYS A 73 -5.29 -0.47 10.97
CA CYS A 73 -4.26 -0.03 10.04
C CYS A 73 -2.91 0.20 10.75
N TYR A 74 -1.83 0.16 9.97
CA TYR A 74 -0.48 0.38 10.46
C TYR A 74 0.10 1.69 9.92
N TYR A 75 0.88 2.38 10.77
CA TYR A 75 1.73 3.49 10.35
C TYR A 75 3.04 2.95 9.78
N VAL A 76 3.23 3.14 8.49
CA VAL A 76 4.47 2.79 7.79
C VAL A 76 5.25 4.07 7.50
N GLU A 77 6.46 4.17 8.05
CA GLU A 77 7.39 5.23 7.70
C GLU A 77 8.12 4.87 6.40
N VAL A 78 8.00 5.76 5.42
CA VAL A 78 8.58 5.60 4.08
C VAL A 78 9.36 6.86 3.72
N SER A 79 10.53 6.69 3.10
CA SER A 79 11.27 7.80 2.51
C SER A 79 10.68 8.20 1.15
N ASP A 80 10.38 9.48 0.99
CA ASP A 80 9.96 10.08 -0.26
C ASP A 80 10.98 11.12 -0.70
N ILE A 81 11.99 10.62 -1.42
CA ILE A 81 13.19 11.36 -1.85
C ILE A 81 13.99 11.81 -0.63
N GLU A 82 13.64 12.95 -0.06
CA GLU A 82 14.33 13.55 1.09
C GLU A 82 13.46 13.52 2.36
N ALA A 83 12.14 13.56 2.19
CA ALA A 83 11.21 13.65 3.31
C ALA A 83 10.80 12.25 3.83
N LYS A 84 10.84 12.06 5.15
CA LYS A 84 10.23 10.90 5.81
C LYS A 84 8.73 11.16 5.99
N LYS A 85 7.90 10.22 5.52
CA LYS A 85 6.44 10.33 5.58
C LYS A 85 5.88 9.12 6.31
N LYS A 86 4.90 9.37 7.18
CA LYS A 86 4.09 8.32 7.80
C LYS A 86 2.86 8.09 6.95
N VAL A 87 2.66 6.85 6.51
CA VAL A 87 1.53 6.44 5.67
C VAL A 87 0.69 5.44 6.44
N LEU A 88 -0.61 5.69 6.55
CA LEU A 88 -1.55 4.77 7.16
C LEU A 88 -1.99 3.73 6.12
N VAL A 89 -1.78 2.45 6.41
CA VAL A 89 -2.00 1.36 5.45
C VAL A 89 -2.65 0.15 6.13
N HIS A 90 -3.66 -0.44 5.48
CA HIS A 90 -4.29 -1.67 5.93
C HIS A 90 -3.34 -2.89 5.73
N PRO A 91 -3.33 -3.90 6.63
CA PRO A 91 -2.45 -5.08 6.52
C PRO A 91 -2.53 -5.80 5.16
N VAL A 92 -3.71 -5.80 4.52
CA VAL A 92 -3.92 -6.37 3.17
C VAL A 92 -2.97 -5.80 2.12
N HIS A 93 -2.53 -4.56 2.30
CA HIS A 93 -1.64 -3.86 1.39
C HIS A 93 -0.18 -3.88 1.83
N LEU A 94 0.15 -4.68 2.84
CA LEU A 94 1.49 -4.85 3.35
C LEU A 94 1.99 -6.27 3.08
N THR A 95 3.29 -6.41 2.92
CA THR A 95 3.96 -7.70 2.82
C THR A 95 5.24 -7.62 3.63
N ALA A 96 5.48 -8.59 4.50
CA ALA A 96 6.70 -8.64 5.29
C ALA A 96 7.92 -8.74 4.35
N GLN A 97 8.93 -7.92 4.60
CA GLN A 97 10.24 -8.07 3.97
C GLN A 97 10.94 -9.26 4.66
N LYS A 98 11.45 -10.20 3.85
CA LYS A 98 12.36 -11.25 4.33
C LYS A 98 13.76 -10.71 4.51
#